data_AF-K1S4P4-F1
#
_entry.id   AF-K1S4P4-F1
#
_cell.length_a   1.000
_cell.length_b   1.000
_cell.length_c   1.000
_cell.angle_alpha   90.00
_cell.angle_beta   90.00
_cell.angle_gamma   90.00
#
_symmetry.space_group_name_H-M   'P 1'
#
loop_
_entity.id
_entity.type
_entity.pdbx_description
1 polymer ?
#
loop_
_entity_poly.entity_id
_entity_poly.type
_entity_poly.pdbx_seq_one_letter_code
_entity_poly.pdbx_strand_id
1 'polypeptide(L)' 'MINSEGGSVLYGMSTYSTIANATVDTECIIEGVAASMASIIVGGGKRSLMRDYAILMIQLTR' A
#
# COMPACT_ATOMS: atom_id res chain seq x y z
N MET A 1 -0.50 -4.17 7.89
CA MET A 1 0.21 -2.96 8.32
C MET A 1 1.27 -2.63 7.28
N ILE A 2 1.36 -1.37 6.85
CA ILE A 2 2.28 -0.90 5.81
C ILE A 2 3.19 0.18 6.41
N ASN A 3 4.49 -0.07 6.36
CA ASN A 3 5.54 0.87 6.70
C ASN A 3 6.73 0.62 5.77
N SER A 4 6.70 1.23 4.58
CA SER A 4 7.66 1.00 3.52
C SER A 4 7.81 2.26 2.66
N GLU A 5 9.05 2.58 2.31
CA GLU A 5 9.37 3.65 1.36
C GLU A 5 9.11 3.27 -0.11
N GLY A 6 8.57 2.06 -0.34
CA GLY A 6 8.31 1.51 -1.67
C GLY A 6 9.39 0.55 -2.12
N GLY A 7 9.54 0.40 -3.44
CA GLY A 7 10.46 -0.56 -4.05
C GLY A 7 10.13 -0.84 -5.51
N SER A 8 10.38 -2.06 -5.97
CA SER A 8 10.11 -2.46 -7.35
C SER A 8 8.62 -2.54 -7.66
N VAL A 9 8.25 -2.00 -8.83
CA VAL A 9 6.87 -1.99 -9.34
C VAL A 9 6.32 -3.38 -9.52
N LEU A 10 7.12 -4.33 -10.02
CA LEU A 10 6.65 -5.70 -10.25
C LEU A 10 6.25 -6.41 -8.96
N TYR A 11 7.06 -6.31 -7.91
CA TYR A 11 6.74 -6.90 -6.61
C TYR A 11 5.59 -6.17 -5.92
N GLY A 12 5.48 -4.85 -6.11
CA GLY A 12 4.36 -4.07 -5.59
C GLY A 12 3.03 -4.43 -6.26
N MET A 13 3.02 -4.60 -7.58
CA MET A 13 1.83 -4.98 -8.34
C MET A 13 1.41 -6.43 -8.10
N SER A 14 2.34 -7.37 -7.91
CA SER A 14 1.98 -8.74 -7.53
C SER A 14 1.31 -8.76 -6.15
N THR A 15 1.88 -8.04 -5.18
CA THR A 15 1.30 -7.89 -3.83
C THR A 15 -0.08 -7.23 -3.89
N TYR A 16 -0.22 -6.13 -4.65
CA TYR A 16 -1.49 -5.46 -4.87
C TYR A 16 -2.53 -6.42 -5.47
N SER A 17 -2.17 -7.18 -6.49
CA SER A 17 -3.05 -8.15 -7.14
C SER A 17 -3.49 -9.25 -6.17
N THR A 18 -2.60 -9.74 -5.31
CA THR A 18 -2.97 -10.72 -4.28
C THR A 18 -3.99 -10.16 -3.28
N ILE A 19 -3.83 -8.90 -2.87
CA ILE A 19 -4.76 -8.24 -1.93
C ILE A 19 -6.10 -7.94 -2.62
N ALA A 20 -6.08 -7.43 -3.86
CA ALA A 20 -7.27 -7.08 -4.62
C ALA A 20 -8.09 -8.32 -5.01
N ASN A 21 -7.44 -9.47 -5.25
CA ASN A 21 -8.12 -10.73 -5.54
C ASN A 21 -8.46 -11.54 -4.29
N ALA A 22 -8.12 -11.06 -3.08
CA ALA A 22 -8.48 -11.74 -1.85
C ALA A 22 -10.01 -11.73 -1.68
N THR A 23 -10.60 -12.90 -1.40
CA THR A 23 -12.04 -13.03 -1.13
C THR A 23 -12.44 -12.49 0.24
N VAL A 24 -11.48 -12.42 1.15
CA VAL A 24 -11.65 -11.88 2.51
C VAL A 24 -11.60 -10.36 2.53
N ASP A 25 -12.28 -9.75 3.49
CA ASP A 25 -12.20 -8.30 3.70
C ASP A 25 -10.79 -7.92 4.20
N THR A 26 -10.01 -7.34 3.31
CA THR A 26 -8.66 -6.86 3.59
C THR A 26 -8.67 -5.40 3.99
N GLU A 27 -8.08 -5.10 5.15
CA GLU A 27 -7.86 -3.74 5.63
C GLU A 27 -6.37 -3.39 5.57
N CYS A 28 -6.05 -2.28 4.91
CA CYS A 28 -4.69 -1.77 4.79
C CYS A 28 -4.51 -0.57 5.71
N ILE A 29 -3.59 -0.69 6.68
CA ILE A 29 -3.31 0.35 7.67
C ILE A 29 -1.88 0.84 7.48
N ILE A 30 -1.70 2.15 7.24
CA ILE A 30 -0.38 2.78 7.19
C ILE A 30 0.03 3.13 8.63
N GLU A 31 1.14 2.54 9.08
CA GLU A 31 1.64 2.75 10.44
C GLU A 31 2.80 3.72 10.52
N GLY A 32 3.50 4.02 9.43
CA GLY A 32 4.66 4.92 9.43
C GLY A 32 4.73 5.69 8.12
N VAL A 33 5.40 5.12 7.12
CA VAL A 33 5.45 5.70 5.78
C VAL A 33 4.91 4.73 4.74
N ALA A 34 4.19 5.24 3.75
CA ALA A 34 3.84 4.51 2.54
C ALA A 34 4.24 5.36 1.34
N ALA A 35 5.42 5.09 0.77
CA ALA A 35 5.94 5.84 -0.37
C ALA A 35 6.00 5.01 -1.66
N SER A 36 5.86 5.69 -2.81
CA SER A 36 5.88 5.09 -4.16
C SER A 36 4.94 3.88 -4.26
N MET A 37 5.41 2.67 -4.59
CA MET A 37 4.51 1.52 -4.70
C MET A 37 3.80 1.12 -3.40
N ALA A 38 4.36 1.43 -2.23
CA ALA A 38 3.67 1.15 -0.97
C ALA A 38 2.36 1.96 -0.87
N SER A 39 2.30 3.17 -1.47
CA SER A 39 1.06 3.97 -1.50
C SER A 39 -0.03 3.32 -2.35
N ILE A 40 0.34 2.57 -3.39
CA ILE A 40 -0.60 1.86 -4.26
C ILE A 40 -1.11 0.59 -3.59
N ILE A 41 -0.24 -0.14 -2.89
CA ILE A 41 -0.61 -1.37 -2.17
C ILE A 41 -1.67 -1.07 -1.11
N VAL A 42 -1.59 0.09 -0.43
CA VAL A 42 -2.61 0.53 0.55
C VAL A 42 -3.99 0.55 -0.10
N GLY A 43 -4.10 1.08 -1.32
CA GLY A 43 -5.37 1.17 -2.04
C GLY A 43 -5.92 -0.15 -2.57
N GLY A 44 -5.20 -1.26 -2.43
CA GLY A 44 -5.66 -2.58 -2.87
C GLY A 44 -6.63 -3.25 -1.90
N GLY A 45 -6.66 -2.81 -0.64
CA GLY A 45 -7.61 -3.33 0.36
C GLY A 45 -8.99 -2.70 0.25
N LYS A 46 -10.03 -3.41 0.74
CA LYS A 46 -11.41 -2.87 0.77
C LYS A 46 -11.55 -1.66 1.70
N ARG A 47 -10.67 -1.54 2.70
CA ARG A 47 -10.58 -0.36 3.56
C ARG A 47 -9.11 0.06 3.69
N SER A 48 -8.88 1.36 3.58
CA SER A 48 -7.57 1.99 3.76
C SER A 48 -7.65 2.95 4.93
N LEU A 49 -6.80 2.74 5.94
CA LEU A 49 -6.69 3.58 7.12
C LEU A 49 -5.26 4.07 7.26
N MET A 50 -5.10 5.25 7.85
CA MET A 50 -3.80 5.87 8.07
C MET A 50 -3.76 6.41 9.50
N ARG A 51 -2.67 6.15 10.22
CA ARG A 51 -2.45 6.76 11.55
C ARG A 51 -2.21 8.28 11.40
N ASP A 52 -2.53 9.06 12.43
CA ASP A 52 -2.43 10.53 12.38
C ASP A 52 -1.00 11.04 12.12
N TYR A 53 0.01 10.25 12.49
CA TYR A 53 1.43 10.57 12.27
C TYR A 53 2.01 9.94 11.00
N ALA A 54 1.21 9.16 10.25
CA ALA A 54 1.70 8.44 9.09
C ALA A 54 1.75 9.33 7.84
N ILE A 55 2.75 9.06 6.99
CA ILE A 55 3.01 9.84 5.78
C ILE A 55 2.75 8.97 4.55
N LEU A 56 1.86 9.46 3.67
CA LEU A 56 1.59 8.87 2.36
C LEU A 56 2.29 9.71 1.27
N MET A 57 3.15 9.08 0.46
CA MET A 57 3.90 9.76 -0.60
C MET A 57 3.70 9.05 -1.94
N ILE A 58 2.97 9.67 -2.85
CA ILE A 58 2.74 9.13 -4.19
C ILE A 58 3.86 9.63 -5.10
N GLN A 59 4.66 8.70 -5.62
CA GLN A 59 5.74 8.99 -6.55
C GLN A 59 5.66 8.03 -7.73
N LEU A 60 5.47 8.57 -8.94
CA LEU A 60 5.54 7.80 -10.18
C LEU A 60 7.00 7.66 -10.61
N THR A 61 7.47 6.42 -10.74
CA THR A 61 8.75 6.11 -11.40
C THR A 61 8.64 6.55 -12.86
N ARG A 62 9.40 7.59 -13.26
CA ARG A 62 9.58 7.94 -14.68
C ARG A 62 10.33 6.85 -15.42
#